data_AF-A0A2P6CEL6-F1
#
_entry.id   AF-A0A2P6CEL6-F1
#
_cell.length_a   1.000
_cell.length_b   1.000
_cell.length_c   1.000
_cell.angle_alpha   90.00
_cell.angle_beta   90.00
_cell.angle_gamma   90.00
#
_symmetry.space_group_name_H-M   'P 1'
#
loop_
_entity.id
_entity.type
_entity.pdbx_description
1 polymer ?
#
loop_
_entity_poly.entity_id
_entity_poly.type
_entity_poly.pdbx_seq_one_letter_code
_entity_poly.pdbx_strand_id
1 'polypeptide(L)'
;MKKVSLEKVNFLNATTDEEKLELILTQKYLTSFLQGGWKMYFDHLRTGVPEFPYLGSDTPPTRWIYPLDEYNNNSANVTEAIERQFGGSNDGIREITWWLK
;
A
#
# COMPACT_ATOMS: atom_id res chain seq x y z
N MET A 1 -25.86 28.30 14.69
CA MET A 1 -25.30 27.14 13.96
C MET A 1 -26.23 25.94 14.15
N LYS A 2 -26.87 25.44 13.08
CA LYS A 2 -27.61 24.17 13.13
C LYS A 2 -26.59 23.04 13.31
N LYS A 3 -26.67 22.29 14.41
CA LYS A 3 -25.99 20.99 14.51
C LYS A 3 -26.68 20.06 13.53
N VAL A 4 -26.05 19.81 12.38
CA VAL A 4 -26.43 18.67 11.54
C VAL A 4 -25.96 17.44 12.30
N SER A 5 -26.91 16.70 12.86
CA SER A 5 -26.67 15.38 13.44
C SER A 5 -26.42 14.41 12.29
N LEU A 6 -25.17 14.34 11.82
CA LEU A 6 -24.76 13.26 10.93
C LEU A 6 -24.78 11.96 11.73
N GLU A 7 -25.41 10.92 11.19
CA GLU A 7 -25.32 9.58 11.78
C GLU A 7 -23.85 9.17 11.86
N LYS A 8 -23.44 8.70 13.04
CA LYS A 8 -22.08 8.20 13.26
C LYS A 8 -21.95 6.85 12.55
N VAL A 9 -20.76 6.59 11.99
CA VAL A 9 -20.40 5.26 11.48
C VAL A 9 -20.55 4.25 12.63
N ASN A 10 -21.39 3.22 12.44
CA ASN A 10 -21.66 2.20 13.43
C ASN A 10 -20.94 0.89 13.08
N PHE A 11 -19.92 0.53 13.86
CA PHE A 11 -19.16 -0.70 13.67
C PHE A 11 -20.02 -1.98 13.76
N LEU A 12 -21.12 -1.95 14.52
CA LEU A 12 -22.01 -3.10 14.67
C LEU A 12 -22.78 -3.45 13.39
N ASN A 13 -22.82 -2.55 12.40
CA ASN A 13 -23.46 -2.82 11.11
C ASN A 13 -22.58 -3.69 10.19
N ALA A 14 -21.28 -3.81 10.48
CA ALA A 14 -20.39 -4.72 9.75
C ALA A 14 -20.54 -6.14 10.29
N THR A 15 -21.08 -7.03 9.46
CA THR A 15 -21.42 -8.41 9.80
C THR A 15 -20.31 -9.39 9.41
N THR A 16 -19.53 -9.08 8.38
CA THR A 16 -18.36 -9.87 7.95
C THR A 16 -17.06 -9.30 8.50
N ASP A 17 -15.99 -10.08 8.46
CA ASP A 17 -14.67 -9.60 8.90
C ASP A 17 -14.05 -8.62 7.89
N GLU A 18 -14.38 -8.77 6.61
CA GLU A 18 -14.02 -7.83 5.55
C GLU A 18 -14.67 -6.46 5.77
N GLU A 19 -15.98 -6.42 6.07
CA GLU A 19 -16.69 -5.16 6.38
C GLU A 19 -16.10 -4.48 7.62
N LYS A 20 -15.75 -5.26 8.65
CA LYS A 20 -15.12 -4.71 9.87
C LYS A 20 -13.74 -4.15 9.56
N LEU A 21 -12.92 -4.88 8.78
CA LEU A 21 -11.60 -4.43 8.36
C LEU A 21 -11.70 -3.15 7.54
N GLU A 22 -12.69 -3.06 6.64
CA GLU A 22 -12.95 -1.88 5.84
C GLU A 22 -13.24 -0.66 6.70
N LEU A 23 -14.13 -0.79 7.68
CA LEU A 23 -14.45 0.30 8.60
C LEU A 23 -13.21 0.74 9.40
N ILE A 24 -12.42 -0.20 9.92
CA ILE A 24 -11.22 0.09 10.70
C ILE A 24 -10.18 0.84 9.85
N LEU A 25 -9.86 0.33 8.66
CA LEU A 25 -8.84 0.93 7.81
C LEU A 25 -9.30 2.23 7.18
N THR A 26 -10.58 2.39 6.87
CA THR A 26 -11.13 3.66 6.40
C THR A 26 -10.99 4.75 7.46
N GLN A 27 -11.27 4.47 8.73
CA GLN A 27 -11.05 5.44 9.80
C GLN A 27 -9.56 5.78 9.98
N LYS A 28 -8.69 4.77 9.89
CA LYS A 28 -7.23 4.98 9.91
C LYS A 28 -6.75 5.84 8.73
N TYR A 29 -7.29 5.62 7.53
CA TYR A 29 -7.01 6.41 6.33
C TYR A 29 -7.42 7.87 6.50
N LEU A 30 -8.66 8.13 6.91
CA LEU A 30 -9.21 9.50 7.01
C LEU A 30 -8.44 10.36 8.02
N THR A 31 -7.92 9.76 9.08
CA THR A 31 -7.12 10.46 10.10
C THR A 31 -5.66 10.67 9.71
N SER A 32 -5.20 10.07 8.60
CA SER A 32 -3.82 10.16 8.14
C SER A 32 -3.52 11.37 7.25
N PHE A 33 -4.46 12.29 7.07
CA PHE A 33 -4.25 13.45 6.20
C PHE A 33 -3.04 14.28 6.66
N LEU A 34 -2.01 14.36 5.79
CA LEU A 34 -0.70 14.97 6.08
C LEU A 34 0.01 14.38 7.32
N GLN A 35 -0.32 13.13 7.67
CA GLN A 35 0.27 12.37 8.76
C GLN A 35 0.61 10.96 8.28
N GLY A 36 1.51 10.26 8.98
CA GLY A 36 1.76 8.84 8.71
C GLY A 36 2.57 8.48 7.45
N GLY A 37 2.73 9.40 6.48
CA GLY A 37 3.53 9.19 5.27
C GLY A 37 2.98 8.05 4.41
N TRP A 38 3.85 7.15 3.94
CA TRP A 38 3.48 6.01 3.08
C TRP A 38 2.72 4.88 3.78
N LYS A 39 2.45 4.96 5.09
CA LYS A 39 1.79 3.87 5.84
C LYS A 39 0.45 3.47 5.23
N MET A 40 -0.37 4.44 4.83
CA MET A 40 -1.68 4.12 4.25
C MET A 40 -1.58 3.51 2.85
N TYR A 41 -0.53 3.84 2.10
CA TYR A 41 -0.25 3.17 0.83
C TYR A 41 0.10 1.70 1.06
N PHE A 42 0.95 1.40 2.04
CA PHE A 42 1.29 0.02 2.37
C PHE A 42 0.12 -0.76 2.98
N ASP A 43 -0.76 -0.12 3.76
CA ASP A 43 -2.00 -0.73 4.21
C ASP A 43 -2.91 -1.07 3.02
N HIS A 44 -3.05 -0.17 2.05
CA HIS A 44 -3.79 -0.44 0.82
C HIS A 44 -3.19 -1.62 0.05
N LEU A 45 -1.86 -1.69 -0.11
CA LEU A 45 -1.23 -2.85 -0.76
C LEU A 45 -1.49 -4.18 -0.02
N ARG A 46 -1.59 -4.12 1.31
CA ARG A 46 -1.81 -5.31 2.16
C ARG A 46 -3.26 -5.80 2.16
N THR A 47 -4.24 -4.89 2.06
CA THR A 47 -5.66 -5.23 2.28
C THR A 47 -6.60 -4.80 1.16
N GLY A 48 -6.13 -4.02 0.19
CA GLY A 48 -6.95 -3.37 -0.83
C GLY A 48 -7.80 -2.19 -0.33
N VAL A 49 -7.67 -1.80 0.95
CA VAL A 49 -8.56 -0.81 1.60
C VAL A 49 -7.80 0.46 2.05
N PRO A 50 -8.39 1.66 1.83
CA PRO A 50 -9.54 1.89 0.96
C PRO A 50 -9.14 1.65 -0.49
N GLU A 51 -10.10 1.32 -1.35
CA GLU A 51 -9.83 1.23 -2.78
C GLU A 51 -9.39 2.62 -3.29
N PHE A 52 -8.23 2.69 -3.95
CA PHE A 52 -7.77 3.93 -4.55
C PHE A 52 -8.27 4.04 -5.99
N PRO A 53 -8.65 5.25 -6.44
CA PRO A 53 -9.04 5.45 -7.83
C PRO A 53 -7.81 5.39 -8.73
N TYR A 54 -7.77 4.41 -9.63
CA TYR A 54 -6.74 4.26 -10.65
C TYR A 54 -7.30 4.57 -12.04
N LEU A 55 -6.45 5.09 -12.93
CA LEU A 55 -6.79 5.24 -14.35
C LEU A 55 -6.33 3.97 -15.09
N GLY A 56 -7.25 3.29 -15.76
CA GLY A 56 -6.96 2.08 -16.52
C GLY A 56 -6.98 0.79 -15.68
N SER A 57 -6.34 -0.26 -16.19
CA SER A 57 -6.31 -1.61 -15.60
C SER A 57 -5.00 -1.92 -14.86
N ASP A 58 -4.15 -0.93 -14.64
CA ASP A 58 -2.85 -1.14 -14.02
C ASP A 58 -2.95 -1.36 -12.51
N THR A 59 -2.19 -2.32 -11.98
CA THR A 59 -2.05 -2.52 -10.54
C THR A 59 -1.19 -1.42 -9.91
N PRO A 60 -1.43 -1.06 -8.63
CA PRO A 60 -0.56 -0.11 -7.94
C PRO A 60 0.89 -0.63 -7.90
N PRO A 61 1.90 0.26 -7.98
CA PRO A 61 3.28 -0.12 -7.66
C PRO A 61 3.37 -0.80 -6.29
N THR A 62 4.16 -1.85 -6.18
CA THR A 62 4.32 -2.62 -4.94
C THR A 62 5.63 -2.28 -4.23
N ARG A 63 6.53 -1.58 -4.93
CA ARG A 63 7.85 -1.17 -4.44
C ARG A 63 8.44 -0.03 -5.28
N TRP A 64 9.57 0.49 -4.81
CA TRP A 64 10.47 1.34 -5.59
C TRP A 64 11.65 0.51 -6.07
N ILE A 65 12.18 0.90 -7.23
CA ILE A 65 13.45 0.38 -7.75
C ILE A 65 14.63 0.85 -6.90
N TYR A 66 15.76 0.15 -6.99
CA TYR A 66 16.98 0.61 -6.34
C TYR A 66 17.46 1.92 -6.99
N PRO A 67 18.06 2.84 -6.21
CA PRO A 67 18.56 4.10 -6.76
C PRO A 67 19.76 3.85 -7.67
N LEU A 68 19.98 4.74 -8.64
CA LEU A 68 21.06 4.63 -9.63
C LEU A 68 22.45 4.49 -8.99
N ASP A 69 22.67 5.11 -7.84
CA ASP A 69 23.95 5.03 -7.12
C ASP A 69 24.30 3.60 -6.67
N GLU A 70 23.31 2.74 -6.38
CA GLU A 70 23.57 1.33 -6.06
C GLU A 70 24.10 0.58 -7.29
N TYR A 71 23.60 0.90 -8.47
CA TYR A 71 24.09 0.34 -9.72
C TYR A 71 25.50 0.82 -10.07
N ASN A 72 25.81 2.09 -9.76
CA ASN A 72 27.12 2.66 -10.06
C ASN A 72 28.21 2.22 -9.07
N ASN A 73 27.87 2.11 -7.79
CA ASN A 73 28.86 1.96 -6.71
C ASN A 73 28.75 0.64 -5.95
N ASN A 74 27.71 -0.15 -6.16
CA ASN A 74 27.41 -1.37 -5.42
C ASN A 74 26.81 -2.50 -6.30
N SER A 75 27.19 -2.52 -7.58
CA SER A 75 26.54 -3.33 -8.63
C SER A 75 26.44 -4.81 -8.28
N ALA A 76 27.50 -5.42 -7.76
CA ALA A 76 27.53 -6.84 -7.41
C ALA A 76 26.44 -7.21 -6.39
N ASN A 77 26.28 -6.41 -5.34
CA ASN A 77 25.34 -6.69 -4.26
C ASN A 77 23.89 -6.41 -4.69
N VAL A 78 23.64 -5.32 -5.43
CA VAL A 78 22.28 -5.00 -5.90
C VAL A 78 21.80 -6.03 -6.92
N THR A 79 22.66 -6.50 -7.83
CA THR A 79 22.33 -7.58 -8.78
C THR A 79 21.99 -8.87 -8.06
N GLU A 80 22.79 -9.30 -7.07
CA GLU A 80 22.49 -10.50 -6.28
C GLU A 80 21.16 -10.38 -5.51
N ALA A 81 20.89 -9.20 -4.94
CA ALA A 81 19.65 -8.95 -4.22
C ALA A 81 18.41 -9.00 -5.13
N ILE A 82 18.50 -8.45 -6.34
CA ILE A 82 17.42 -8.50 -7.35
C ILE A 82 17.18 -9.94 -7.79
N GLU A 83 18.24 -10.67 -8.13
CA GLU A 83 18.14 -12.09 -8.53
C GLU A 83 17.45 -12.92 -7.44
N ARG A 84 17.85 -12.77 -6.17
CA ARG A 84 17.27 -13.52 -5.05
C ARG A 84 15.80 -13.18 -4.79
N GLN A 85 15.40 -11.92 -4.98
CA GLN A 85 14.05 -11.46 -4.63
C GLN A 85 13.03 -11.65 -5.76
N PHE A 86 13.45 -11.38 -7.00
CA PHE A 86 12.57 -11.21 -8.16
C PHE A 86 12.98 -12.07 -9.37
N GLY A 87 14.17 -12.69 -9.32
CA GLY A 87 14.73 -13.48 -10.43
C GLY A 87 15.25 -12.60 -11.57
N GLY A 88 16.38 -12.98 -12.18
CA GLY A 88 16.97 -12.23 -13.28
C GLY A 88 17.30 -10.77 -12.92
N SER A 89 17.13 -9.88 -13.91
CA SER A 89 17.32 -8.42 -13.76
C SER A 89 16.01 -7.67 -13.51
N ASN A 90 15.06 -8.31 -12.83
CA ASN A 90 13.71 -7.77 -12.61
C ASN A 90 13.67 -6.74 -11.46
N ASP A 91 14.26 -5.56 -11.66
CA ASP A 91 14.08 -4.42 -10.74
C ASP A 91 12.85 -3.58 -11.13
N GLY A 92 11.67 -4.21 -11.17
CA GLY A 92 10.42 -3.55 -11.53
C GLY A 92 9.67 -2.96 -10.33
N ILE A 93 8.88 -1.91 -10.55
CA ILE A 93 8.02 -1.32 -9.51
C ILE A 93 6.81 -2.20 -9.13
N ARG A 94 6.55 -3.25 -9.91
CA ARG A 94 5.43 -4.20 -9.72
C ARG A 94 5.86 -5.57 -9.21
N GLU A 95 7.14 -5.74 -8.90
CA GLU A 95 7.62 -7.00 -8.33
C GLU A 95 7.16 -7.15 -6.88
N ILE A 96 6.73 -8.36 -6.51
CA ILE A 96 6.19 -8.64 -5.18
C ILE A 96 7.32 -8.92 -4.20
N THR A 97 7.46 -8.04 -3.20
CA THR A 97 8.39 -8.21 -2.09
C THR A 97 7.83 -9.16 -1.04
N TRP A 98 8.71 -9.69 -0.17
CA TRP A 98 8.36 -10.80 0.73
C TRP A 98 7.12 -10.55 1.61
N TRP A 99 6.89 -9.31 2.04
CA TRP A 99 5.81 -8.95 2.97
C TRP A 99 4.42 -8.90 2.31
N LEU A 100 4.36 -8.99 0.99
CA LEU A 100 3.12 -9.07 0.19
C LEU A 100 2.91 -10.47 -0.42
N LYS A 101 3.76 -11.45 -0.09
CA LYS A 101 3.60 -12.84 -0.51
C LYS A 101 2.68 -13.62 0.43
#